data_AF-A0A0Q9CUY9-F1
#
_entry.id   AF-A0A0Q9CUY9-F1
#
_cell.length_a   1.000
_cell.length_b   1.000
_cell.length_c   1.000
_cell.angle_alpha   90.00
_cell.angle_beta   90.00
_cell.angle_gamma   90.00
#
_symmetry.space_group_name_H-M   'P 1'
#
loop_
_entity.id
_entity.type
_entity.pdbx_description
1 polymer ?
#
loop_
_entity_poly.entity_id
_entity_poly.type
_entity_poly.pdbx_seq_one_letter_code
_entity_poly.pdbx_strand_id
1 'polypeptide(L)'
;MSLRSARPVGTVRRAALGAGAVVAALALVAGCTGSPGPTEPGPTAERPTGDVSPSEEPTPEEPTPTPTPTPTRAASNVPLTKLAPGENPPQFIIFSFDGAGWHDRWTEFREAAAQVDARFTGFLTGIYLLTDEHRDAYTGPGHAPGKASVGFGGDAATVTTLVGDLNAAYLEGHEIGTHYNGHFCADNPPGGADWTTADWNSELDQFFGFWNDWQEINGLQDTPPLEIPASEVTGGRTPCLEGNWDQIAPAWAAHGQTYDSSIPGSGIAWPKQEYGVWEFRMQTTSSPTLGNVMAMDYNFWYKFNKAQNQPERAPEIRAAVLETYRHMYDVAFNGNRAPVLVANHFNQWSGNAFNPAAKDFMLEACGKPETICATYQDVIAWMNVQDPAVLAELQARPPVS
;
A
#
# COMPACT_ATOMS: atom_id res chain seq x y z
N MET A 1 -5.46 8.05 -22.76
CA MET A 1 -4.61 7.48 -23.84
C MET A 1 -4.38 6.02 -23.45
N SER A 2 -5.17 5.14 -24.07
CA SER A 2 -5.44 3.71 -23.82
C SER A 2 -4.27 2.88 -23.23
N LEU A 3 -4.50 2.30 -22.04
CA LEU A 3 -3.59 1.41 -21.32
C LEU A 3 -3.60 -0.01 -21.91
N ARG A 4 -2.43 -0.64 -21.99
CA ARG A 4 -2.31 -2.09 -22.16
C ARG A 4 -1.77 -2.64 -20.86
N SER A 5 -2.64 -3.20 -20.02
CA SER A 5 -2.23 -4.08 -18.94
C SER A 5 -1.72 -5.38 -19.57
N ALA A 6 -0.40 -5.58 -19.56
CA ALA A 6 0.24 -6.80 -20.03
C ALA A 6 0.89 -7.52 -18.85
N ARG A 7 0.26 -8.61 -18.39
CA ARG A 7 0.96 -9.75 -17.78
C ARG A 7 0.73 -11.00 -18.66
N PRO A 8 1.70 -11.92 -18.72
CA PRO A 8 1.72 -12.99 -19.73
C PRO A 8 0.84 -14.17 -19.30
N VAL A 9 0.00 -14.65 -20.23
CA VAL A 9 -0.65 -15.95 -20.16
C VAL A 9 0.39 -17.02 -20.46
N GLY A 10 0.78 -17.81 -19.46
CA GLY A 10 1.64 -18.98 -19.64
C GLY A 10 0.94 -20.03 -20.47
N THR A 11 1.34 -20.20 -21.74
CA THR A 11 0.83 -21.28 -22.59
C THR A 11 1.70 -22.52 -22.39
N VAL A 12 1.13 -23.58 -21.81
CA VAL A 12 1.78 -24.89 -21.73
C VAL A 12 1.84 -25.49 -23.14
N ARG A 13 3.02 -25.47 -23.77
CA ARG A 13 3.30 -26.30 -24.96
C ARG A 13 4.10 -27.52 -24.55
N ARG A 14 3.45 -28.69 -24.62
CA ARG A 14 4.12 -29.99 -24.69
C ARG A 14 4.95 -30.05 -25.98
N ALA A 15 6.25 -30.32 -25.86
CA ALA A 15 7.08 -30.79 -26.94
C ALA A 15 7.91 -31.97 -26.46
N ALA A 16 7.80 -33.07 -27.19
CA ALA A 16 8.55 -34.30 -27.01
C ALA A 16 9.88 -34.26 -27.76
N LEU A 17 10.73 -35.25 -27.42
CA LEU A 17 11.90 -35.79 -28.13
C LEU A 17 13.27 -35.21 -27.78
N GLY A 18 14.20 -36.14 -27.51
CA GLY A 18 15.60 -35.99 -27.90
C GLY A 18 16.61 -36.54 -26.90
N ALA A 19 17.04 -37.79 -27.10
CA ALA A 19 18.09 -38.46 -26.35
C ALA A 19 19.48 -37.84 -26.55
N GLY A 20 20.34 -37.94 -25.53
CA GLY A 20 21.77 -37.64 -25.62
C GLY A 20 22.51 -38.13 -24.37
N ALA A 21 23.23 -39.24 -24.51
CA ALA A 21 23.97 -39.94 -23.45
C ALA A 21 25.34 -39.32 -23.15
N VAL A 22 25.79 -39.31 -21.89
CA VAL A 22 27.23 -39.32 -21.53
C VAL A 22 27.46 -40.11 -20.21
N VAL A 23 28.05 -41.30 -20.40
CA VAL A 23 29.16 -41.97 -19.69
C VAL A 23 29.33 -41.84 -18.16
N ALA A 24 29.32 -43.00 -17.49
CA ALA A 24 29.79 -43.24 -16.13
C ALA A 24 31.28 -43.67 -16.10
N ALA A 25 32.01 -43.34 -15.02
CA ALA A 25 33.11 -44.16 -14.48
C ALA A 25 33.51 -43.74 -13.04
N LEU A 26 33.81 -44.76 -12.23
CA LEU A 26 34.11 -44.82 -10.79
C LEU A 26 35.59 -44.61 -10.42
N ALA A 27 35.84 -44.40 -9.09
CA ALA A 27 36.82 -45.07 -8.19
C ALA A 27 37.59 -44.06 -7.28
N LEU A 28 37.43 -44.07 -5.92
CA LEU A 28 38.14 -44.86 -4.87
C LEU A 28 39.66 -44.50 -4.76
N VAL A 29 40.38 -44.27 -3.63
CA VAL A 29 40.29 -44.65 -2.19
C VAL A 29 41.42 -43.96 -1.35
N ALA A 30 41.19 -43.87 -0.02
CA ALA A 30 42.12 -43.85 1.16
C ALA A 30 42.99 -42.64 1.59
N GLY A 31 42.88 -42.30 2.90
CA GLY A 31 44.00 -42.52 3.86
C GLY A 31 44.39 -41.44 4.89
N CYS A 32 43.91 -41.59 6.15
CA CYS A 32 44.51 -41.37 7.50
C CYS A 32 45.39 -40.13 7.83
N THR A 33 45.22 -39.44 8.99
CA THR A 33 45.75 -39.83 10.33
C THR A 33 45.38 -38.80 11.44
N GLY A 34 45.26 -39.25 12.71
CA GLY A 34 45.61 -38.43 13.91
C GLY A 34 44.59 -38.28 15.06
N SER A 35 44.87 -38.88 16.23
CA SER A 35 44.37 -38.61 17.62
C SER A 35 45.60 -38.72 18.56
N PRO A 36 45.62 -38.49 19.92
CA PRO A 36 44.51 -38.40 20.93
C PRO A 36 44.69 -37.48 22.20
N GLY A 37 43.60 -37.33 22.99
CA GLY A 37 43.50 -37.37 24.48
C GLY A 37 43.83 -36.14 25.36
N PRO A 38 43.50 -36.10 26.69
CA PRO A 38 42.76 -37.06 27.54
C PRO A 38 41.70 -36.46 28.53
N THR A 39 41.04 -37.35 29.30
CA THR A 39 39.95 -37.15 30.28
C THR A 39 40.37 -37.55 31.72
N GLU A 40 39.53 -37.19 32.74
CA GLU A 40 39.25 -37.83 34.07
C GLU A 40 39.77 -37.15 35.38
N PRO A 41 39.26 -37.46 36.62
CA PRO A 41 37.97 -38.08 37.10
C PRO A 41 37.36 -37.57 38.47
N GLY A 42 36.07 -37.91 38.73
CA GLY A 42 35.42 -38.47 39.99
C GLY A 42 35.32 -37.66 41.32
N PRO A 43 34.57 -38.12 42.38
CA PRO A 43 33.79 -39.36 42.56
C PRO A 43 32.38 -39.25 43.26
N THR A 44 31.78 -40.42 43.51
CA THR A 44 30.44 -40.87 43.99
C THR A 44 30.24 -40.93 45.53
N ALA A 45 28.97 -40.93 46.00
CA ALA A 45 28.45 -41.65 47.20
C ALA A 45 26.89 -41.53 47.28
N GLU A 46 26.13 -42.62 47.11
CA GLU A 46 25.46 -43.48 48.13
C GLU A 46 24.07 -43.02 48.65
N ARG A 47 23.15 -43.99 48.74
CA ARG A 47 21.72 -43.90 49.08
C ARG A 47 21.47 -44.51 50.46
N PRO A 48 20.44 -44.06 51.20
CA PRO A 48 19.59 -45.04 51.88
C PRO A 48 18.08 -44.76 51.77
N THR A 49 17.34 -45.78 52.17
CA THR A 49 15.91 -46.11 52.03
C THR A 49 14.98 -45.42 53.04
N GLY A 50 13.71 -45.19 52.66
CA GLY A 50 12.60 -44.92 53.58
C GLY A 50 11.27 -44.95 52.85
N ASP A 51 10.31 -45.72 53.36
CA ASP A 51 9.01 -46.06 52.78
C ASP A 51 7.91 -45.46 53.68
N VAL A 52 7.06 -44.54 53.18
CA VAL A 52 5.85 -44.04 53.89
C VAL A 52 4.76 -43.62 52.88
N SER A 53 3.53 -44.05 53.18
CA SER A 53 2.22 -43.86 52.52
C SER A 53 1.77 -42.40 52.23
N PRO A 54 0.73 -42.21 51.39
CA PRO A 54 0.42 -40.92 50.75
C PRO A 54 -0.35 -39.96 51.67
N SER A 55 0.00 -38.68 51.60
CA SER A 55 -0.77 -37.58 52.18
C SER A 55 -1.23 -36.68 51.03
N GLU A 56 -2.53 -36.44 50.92
CA GLU A 56 -3.13 -35.54 49.92
C GLU A 56 -2.57 -34.12 50.06
N GLU A 57 -2.04 -33.59 48.97
CA GLU A 57 -1.61 -32.20 48.79
C GLU A 57 -2.68 -31.47 47.96
N PRO A 58 -3.08 -30.23 48.30
CA PRO A 58 -4.13 -29.52 47.59
C PRO A 58 -3.67 -29.20 46.17
N THR A 59 -4.56 -29.45 45.20
CA THR A 59 -4.34 -29.13 43.78
C THR A 59 -4.05 -27.64 43.62
N PRO A 60 -2.94 -27.25 42.96
CA PRO A 60 -2.69 -25.85 42.62
C PRO A 60 -3.77 -25.37 41.65
N GLU A 61 -4.50 -24.31 42.00
CA GLU A 61 -5.37 -23.61 41.06
C GLU A 61 -4.52 -23.14 39.87
N GLU A 62 -4.90 -23.61 38.69
CA GLU A 62 -4.27 -23.26 37.43
C GLU A 62 -4.40 -21.74 37.21
N PRO A 63 -3.31 -21.00 36.96
CA PRO A 63 -3.38 -19.56 36.79
C PRO A 63 -4.27 -19.24 35.61
N THR A 64 -5.34 -18.49 35.86
CA THR A 64 -6.25 -18.02 34.82
C THR A 64 -5.43 -17.25 33.78
N PRO A 65 -5.51 -17.61 32.48
CA PRO A 65 -4.75 -16.90 31.46
C PRO A 65 -5.20 -15.45 31.46
N THR A 66 -4.27 -14.54 31.74
CA THR A 66 -4.53 -13.10 31.57
C THR A 66 -4.86 -12.88 30.09
N PRO A 67 -6.00 -12.28 29.74
CA PRO A 67 -6.32 -12.04 28.34
C PRO A 67 -5.24 -11.15 27.75
N THR A 68 -4.62 -11.61 26.64
CA THR A 68 -3.71 -10.79 25.85
C THR A 68 -4.45 -9.51 25.46
N PRO A 69 -3.88 -8.32 25.69
CA PRO A 69 -4.53 -7.07 25.29
C PRO A 69 -4.78 -7.11 23.78
N THR A 70 -6.02 -6.85 23.36
CA THR A 70 -6.37 -6.68 21.95
C THR A 70 -5.49 -5.57 21.38
N PRO A 71 -4.78 -5.82 20.26
CA PRO A 71 -3.94 -4.79 19.65
C PRO A 71 -4.79 -3.56 19.33
N THR A 72 -4.31 -2.39 19.73
CA THR A 72 -4.98 -1.11 19.47
C THR A 72 -4.24 -0.40 18.35
N ARG A 73 -4.98 0.23 17.43
CA ARG A 73 -4.41 1.06 16.37
C ARG A 73 -3.47 2.12 16.94
N ALA A 74 -2.29 2.27 16.34
CA ALA A 74 -1.33 3.30 16.69
C ALA A 74 -1.96 4.69 16.52
N ALA A 75 -1.65 5.60 17.46
CA ALA A 75 -2.08 6.99 17.34
C ALA A 75 -1.42 7.65 16.12
N SER A 76 -2.08 8.69 15.59
CA SER A 76 -1.51 9.52 14.53
C SER A 76 -0.14 10.10 14.96
N ASN A 77 0.80 10.16 14.02
CA ASN A 77 2.10 10.81 14.19
C ASN A 77 2.02 12.33 13.95
N VAL A 78 0.83 12.87 13.63
CA VAL A 78 0.62 14.30 13.38
C VAL A 78 0.05 14.98 14.64
N PRO A 79 0.80 15.92 15.26
CA PRO A 79 0.26 16.72 16.35
C PRO A 79 -0.85 17.65 15.85
N LEU A 80 -2.03 17.59 16.45
CA LEU A 80 -3.17 18.48 16.15
C LEU A 80 -3.01 19.85 16.82
N THR A 81 -1.91 20.54 16.51
CA THR A 81 -1.59 21.87 17.02
C THR A 81 -2.02 22.94 16.02
N LYS A 82 -2.69 24.00 16.53
CA LYS A 82 -3.06 25.16 15.71
C LYS A 82 -1.85 26.06 15.48
N LEU A 83 -1.70 26.54 14.25
CA LEU A 83 -0.73 27.56 13.91
C LEU A 83 -1.18 28.95 14.38
N ALA A 84 -0.22 29.76 14.83
CA ALA A 84 -0.41 31.20 14.93
C ALA A 84 -0.31 31.85 13.53
N PRO A 85 -0.93 33.03 13.32
CA PRO A 85 -0.81 33.74 12.06
C PRO A 85 0.66 34.00 11.66
N GLY A 86 1.05 33.57 10.46
CA GLY A 86 2.40 33.74 9.91
C GLY A 86 3.39 32.62 10.26
N GLU A 87 3.01 31.64 11.06
CA GLU A 87 3.83 30.44 11.27
C GLU A 87 3.83 29.53 10.03
N ASN A 88 4.94 28.82 9.83
CA ASN A 88 5.01 27.80 8.79
C ASN A 88 4.39 26.50 9.29
N PRO A 89 3.58 25.83 8.48
CA PRO A 89 3.16 24.46 8.77
C PRO A 89 4.35 23.49 8.68
N PRO A 90 4.25 22.32 9.32
CA PRO A 90 5.12 21.20 8.98
C PRO A 90 5.08 20.93 7.47
N GLN A 91 6.20 20.50 6.91
CA GLN A 91 6.21 19.95 5.56
C GLN A 91 5.61 18.54 5.62
N PHE A 92 4.38 18.40 5.15
CA PHE A 92 3.77 17.10 4.99
C PHE A 92 4.28 16.40 3.73
N ILE A 93 4.50 15.10 3.82
CA ILE A 93 4.71 14.22 2.67
C ILE A 93 3.70 13.08 2.78
N ILE A 94 2.90 12.86 1.75
CA ILE A 94 1.89 11.81 1.71
C ILE A 94 2.33 10.76 0.69
N PHE A 95 2.69 9.59 1.19
CA PHE A 95 2.97 8.41 0.36
C PHE A 95 1.67 7.66 0.09
N SER A 96 1.40 7.36 -1.17
CA SER A 96 0.20 6.62 -1.58
C SER A 96 0.50 5.58 -2.65
N PHE A 97 -0.15 4.42 -2.56
CA PHE A 97 0.04 3.31 -3.47
C PHE A 97 -1.27 2.79 -4.04
N ASP A 98 -1.42 2.86 -5.36
CA ASP A 98 -2.59 2.37 -6.08
C ASP A 98 -2.55 0.84 -6.24
N GLY A 99 -3.74 0.23 -6.23
CA GLY A 99 -3.98 -1.21 -6.27
C GLY A 99 -3.78 -1.88 -4.91
N ALA A 100 -2.67 -1.61 -4.22
CA ALA A 100 -2.37 -2.06 -2.85
C ALA A 100 -2.64 -3.55 -2.53
N GLY A 101 -2.52 -4.46 -3.50
CA GLY A 101 -2.82 -5.89 -3.35
C GLY A 101 -1.60 -6.83 -3.25
N TRP A 102 -0.41 -6.31 -2.95
CA TRP A 102 0.83 -7.09 -2.99
C TRP A 102 1.51 -7.18 -1.62
N HIS A 103 1.51 -8.38 -1.04
CA HIS A 103 2.15 -8.71 0.25
C HIS A 103 3.56 -8.16 0.43
N ASP A 104 4.52 -8.51 -0.45
CA ASP A 104 5.90 -8.05 -0.30
C ASP A 104 6.04 -6.53 -0.27
N ARG A 105 5.14 -5.80 -0.95
CA ARG A 105 5.13 -4.33 -0.95
C ARG A 105 4.57 -3.75 0.33
N TRP A 106 3.51 -4.36 0.88
CA TRP A 106 3.03 -4.01 2.22
C TRP A 106 4.13 -4.19 3.26
N THR A 107 4.78 -5.35 3.27
CA THR A 107 5.89 -5.63 4.19
C THR A 107 7.04 -4.63 4.00
N GLU A 108 7.50 -4.42 2.77
CA GLU A 108 8.61 -3.50 2.47
C GLU A 108 8.36 -2.07 2.96
N PHE A 109 7.16 -1.52 2.71
CA PHE A 109 6.86 -0.13 3.08
C PHE A 109 6.48 0.04 4.54
N ARG A 110 5.83 -0.94 5.18
CA ARG A 110 5.58 -0.93 6.63
C ARG A 110 6.89 -0.96 7.42
N GLU A 111 7.82 -1.83 7.04
CA GLU A 111 9.16 -1.90 7.66
C GLU A 111 9.98 -0.62 7.45
N ALA A 112 9.89 0.01 6.27
CA ALA A 112 10.53 1.28 6.01
C ALA A 112 9.90 2.42 6.84
N ALA A 113 8.57 2.47 6.88
CA ALA A 113 7.83 3.52 7.57
C ALA A 113 8.08 3.48 9.09
N ALA A 114 8.15 2.28 9.68
CA ALA A 114 8.45 2.09 11.10
C ALA A 114 9.81 2.65 11.53
N GLN A 115 10.81 2.69 10.64
CA GLN A 115 12.15 3.21 10.96
C GLN A 115 12.19 4.73 11.13
N VAL A 116 11.23 5.44 10.53
CA VAL A 116 11.22 6.91 10.44
C VAL A 116 9.90 7.52 10.91
N ASP A 117 9.11 6.74 11.67
CA ASP A 117 7.76 7.08 12.15
C ASP A 117 6.89 7.72 11.05
N ALA A 118 6.91 7.13 9.86
CA ALA A 118 6.07 7.55 8.74
C ALA A 118 4.75 6.77 8.74
N ARG A 119 3.73 7.37 8.13
CA ARG A 119 2.51 6.67 7.71
C ARG A 119 2.31 6.85 6.20
N PHE A 120 1.62 5.89 5.58
CA PHE A 120 1.30 5.93 4.15
C PHE A 120 -0.12 5.42 3.91
N THR A 121 -0.61 5.62 2.69
CA THR A 121 -1.95 5.20 2.24
C THR A 121 -1.86 4.11 1.18
N GLY A 122 -2.57 3.00 1.36
CA GLY A 122 -2.83 2.03 0.30
C GLY A 122 -4.22 2.24 -0.28
N PHE A 123 -4.32 2.63 -1.56
CA PHE A 123 -5.60 2.64 -2.26
C PHE A 123 -5.87 1.23 -2.80
N LEU A 124 -6.69 0.47 -2.07
CA LEU A 124 -6.98 -0.92 -2.38
C LEU A 124 -7.93 -1.02 -3.58
N THR A 125 -7.58 -1.84 -4.57
CA THR A 125 -8.56 -2.30 -5.54
C THR A 125 -9.42 -3.40 -4.91
N GLY A 126 -10.72 -3.17 -4.76
CA GLY A 126 -11.64 -4.02 -3.98
C GLY A 126 -11.72 -5.46 -4.47
N ILE A 127 -11.61 -5.69 -5.77
CA ILE A 127 -11.63 -7.05 -6.35
C ILE A 127 -10.40 -7.90 -6.01
N TYR A 128 -9.38 -7.33 -5.35
CA TYR A 128 -8.29 -8.12 -4.76
C TYR A 128 -8.73 -8.88 -3.50
N LEU A 129 -9.89 -8.55 -2.92
CA LEU A 129 -10.53 -9.34 -1.87
C LEU A 129 -11.32 -10.54 -2.41
N LEU A 130 -11.42 -10.69 -3.73
CA LEU A 130 -12.08 -11.82 -4.37
C LEU A 130 -11.03 -12.80 -4.92
N THR A 131 -11.24 -14.09 -4.67
CA THR A 131 -10.47 -15.14 -5.32
C THR A 131 -10.81 -15.22 -6.82
N ASP A 132 -9.90 -15.74 -7.63
CA ASP A 132 -10.09 -15.91 -9.07
C ASP A 132 -11.30 -16.81 -9.41
N GLU A 133 -11.62 -17.76 -8.51
CA GLU A 133 -12.79 -18.65 -8.61
C GLU A 133 -14.11 -17.88 -8.45
N HIS A 134 -14.13 -16.85 -7.60
CA HIS A 134 -15.31 -16.06 -7.26
C HIS A 134 -15.36 -14.71 -7.98
N ARG A 135 -14.53 -14.52 -9.02
CA ARG A 135 -14.49 -13.27 -9.80
C ARG A 135 -15.84 -12.82 -10.35
N ASP A 136 -16.74 -13.76 -10.64
CA ASP A 136 -18.05 -13.49 -11.21
C ASP A 136 -19.00 -12.80 -10.18
N ALA A 137 -18.59 -12.65 -8.92
CA ALA A 137 -19.27 -11.81 -7.93
C ALA A 137 -19.16 -10.31 -8.24
N TYR A 138 -18.17 -9.88 -9.03
CA TYR A 138 -18.04 -8.51 -9.50
C TYR A 138 -18.66 -8.32 -10.88
N THR A 139 -19.45 -7.26 -11.04
CA THR A 139 -19.95 -6.81 -12.34
C THR A 139 -19.71 -5.31 -12.47
N GLY A 140 -18.72 -4.94 -13.29
CA GLY A 140 -18.44 -3.53 -13.56
C GLY A 140 -19.57 -2.84 -14.32
N PRO A 141 -19.81 -1.54 -14.11
CA PRO A 141 -20.86 -0.82 -14.83
C PRO A 141 -20.69 -0.92 -16.34
N GLY A 142 -21.70 -1.48 -17.02
CA GLY A 142 -21.68 -1.71 -18.47
C GLY A 142 -20.84 -2.91 -18.96
N HIS A 143 -20.33 -3.75 -18.06
CA HIS A 143 -19.52 -4.93 -18.40
C HIS A 143 -20.19 -6.25 -17.98
N ALA A 144 -19.70 -7.36 -18.53
CA ALA A 144 -20.16 -8.70 -18.12
C ALA A 144 -19.60 -9.07 -16.73
N PRO A 145 -20.27 -9.96 -15.96
CA PRO A 145 -19.74 -10.48 -14.70
C PRO A 145 -18.33 -11.06 -14.85
N GLY A 146 -17.48 -10.83 -13.85
CA GLY A 146 -16.08 -11.29 -13.82
C GLY A 146 -15.14 -10.56 -14.77
N LYS A 147 -15.62 -9.55 -15.51
CA LYS A 147 -14.77 -8.69 -16.35
C LYS A 147 -14.09 -7.63 -15.48
N ALA A 148 -12.78 -7.47 -15.65
CA ALA A 148 -11.98 -6.38 -15.10
C ALA A 148 -10.78 -6.08 -16.03
N SER A 149 -10.17 -4.90 -15.87
CA SER A 149 -8.92 -4.49 -16.54
C SER A 149 -7.66 -4.84 -15.75
N VAL A 150 -7.83 -5.26 -14.50
CA VAL A 150 -6.79 -5.80 -13.61
C VAL A 150 -7.15 -7.22 -13.16
N GLY A 151 -6.18 -7.93 -12.57
CA GLY A 151 -6.43 -9.26 -12.00
C GLY A 151 -7.30 -9.20 -10.75
N PHE A 152 -7.77 -10.37 -10.29
CA PHE A 152 -8.42 -10.52 -8.99
C PHE A 152 -7.36 -10.93 -7.94
N GLY A 153 -7.79 -11.28 -6.73
CA GLY A 153 -6.93 -11.59 -5.59
C GLY A 153 -6.14 -12.90 -5.69
N GLY A 154 -6.36 -13.72 -6.72
CA GLY A 154 -5.67 -15.00 -6.89
C GLY A 154 -6.34 -16.12 -6.09
N ASP A 155 -5.54 -16.94 -5.41
CA ASP A 155 -6.05 -18.04 -4.59
C ASP A 155 -6.44 -17.60 -3.16
N ALA A 156 -7.10 -18.50 -2.43
CA ALA A 156 -7.55 -18.24 -1.06
C ALA A 156 -6.42 -17.83 -0.11
N ALA A 157 -5.22 -18.41 -0.29
CA ALA A 157 -4.07 -18.07 0.53
C ALA A 157 -3.59 -16.64 0.27
N THR A 158 -3.58 -16.21 -0.99
CA THR A 158 -3.19 -14.86 -1.39
C THR A 158 -4.17 -13.82 -0.85
N VAL A 159 -5.47 -14.05 -0.99
CA VAL A 159 -6.51 -13.16 -0.44
C VAL A 159 -6.43 -13.07 1.09
N THR A 160 -6.28 -14.22 1.77
CA THR A 160 -6.14 -14.25 3.24
C THR A 160 -4.87 -13.52 3.70
N THR A 161 -3.77 -13.65 2.95
CA THR A 161 -2.53 -12.92 3.24
C THR A 161 -2.73 -11.41 3.11
N LEU A 162 -3.39 -10.97 2.04
CA LEU A 162 -3.71 -9.55 1.83
C LEU A 162 -4.54 -8.99 2.99
N VAL A 163 -5.55 -9.72 3.47
CA VAL A 163 -6.36 -9.28 4.62
C VAL A 163 -5.50 -9.13 5.89
N GLY A 164 -4.56 -10.04 6.12
CA GLY A 164 -3.57 -9.92 7.17
C GLY A 164 -2.69 -8.67 7.03
N ASP A 165 -2.26 -8.34 5.81
CA ASP A 165 -1.48 -7.13 5.52
C ASP A 165 -2.26 -5.86 5.80
N LEU A 166 -3.53 -5.81 5.40
CA LEU A 166 -4.42 -4.67 5.63
C LEU A 166 -4.65 -4.44 7.13
N ASN A 167 -4.99 -5.49 7.88
CA ASN A 167 -5.19 -5.41 9.33
C ASN A 167 -3.94 -4.89 10.04
N ALA A 168 -2.77 -5.44 9.69
CA ALA A 168 -1.53 -5.06 10.31
C ALA A 168 -1.12 -3.62 9.95
N ALA A 169 -1.32 -3.20 8.69
CA ALA A 169 -1.10 -1.82 8.27
C ALA A 169 -2.01 -0.84 9.02
N TYR A 170 -3.29 -1.18 9.16
CA TYR A 170 -4.26 -0.37 9.90
C TYR A 170 -3.88 -0.22 11.37
N LEU A 171 -3.50 -1.33 12.04
CA LEU A 171 -3.03 -1.31 13.43
C LEU A 171 -1.76 -0.47 13.60
N GLU A 172 -0.91 -0.41 12.59
CA GLU A 172 0.28 0.44 12.54
C GLU A 172 -0.03 1.90 12.17
N GLY A 173 -1.31 2.30 12.09
CA GLY A 173 -1.71 3.67 11.82
C GLY A 173 -1.62 4.09 10.34
N HIS A 174 -1.38 3.15 9.43
CA HIS A 174 -1.49 3.42 8.00
C HIS A 174 -2.97 3.56 7.58
N GLU A 175 -3.17 4.17 6.43
CA GLU A 175 -4.49 4.42 5.86
C GLU A 175 -4.78 3.45 4.71
N ILE A 176 -6.02 2.97 4.63
CA ILE A 176 -6.52 2.21 3.50
C ILE A 176 -7.64 3.02 2.87
N GLY A 177 -7.45 3.44 1.63
CA GLY A 177 -8.47 4.08 0.79
C GLY A 177 -8.95 3.14 -0.31
N THR A 178 -9.87 3.62 -1.14
CA THR A 178 -10.37 2.85 -2.30
C THR A 178 -9.65 3.23 -3.59
N HIS A 179 -9.29 2.21 -4.38
CA HIS A 179 -8.97 2.32 -5.80
C HIS A 179 -10.08 1.66 -6.65
N TYR A 180 -11.31 1.63 -6.11
CA TYR A 180 -12.50 1.07 -6.74
C TYR A 180 -12.27 -0.39 -7.15
N ASN A 181 -12.90 -0.90 -8.21
CA ASN A 181 -12.86 -2.31 -8.56
C ASN A 181 -12.20 -2.55 -9.92
N GLY A 182 -12.98 -2.55 -11.00
CA GLY A 182 -12.57 -3.17 -12.26
C GLY A 182 -11.52 -2.41 -13.06
N HIS A 183 -11.14 -1.21 -12.62
CA HIS A 183 -10.12 -0.37 -13.23
C HIS A 183 -10.39 -0.11 -14.73
N PHE A 184 -11.65 0.14 -15.09
CA PHE A 184 -12.06 0.43 -16.46
C PHE A 184 -11.73 1.87 -16.85
N CYS A 185 -10.96 2.02 -17.93
CA CYS A 185 -10.53 3.31 -18.46
C CYS A 185 -10.77 3.37 -19.97
N ALA A 186 -10.29 4.41 -20.65
CA ALA A 186 -10.50 4.61 -22.08
C ALA A 186 -10.10 3.44 -23.02
N ASP A 187 -9.26 2.49 -22.57
CA ASP A 187 -8.91 1.25 -23.30
C ASP A 187 -9.93 0.12 -23.18
N ASN A 188 -10.82 0.17 -22.18
CA ASN A 188 -11.85 -0.81 -21.91
C ASN A 188 -13.18 -0.12 -21.54
N PRO A 189 -13.79 0.66 -22.45
CA PRO A 189 -15.01 1.40 -22.16
C PRO A 189 -16.23 0.48 -21.99
N PRO A 190 -17.28 0.92 -21.25
CA PRO A 190 -17.33 2.19 -20.52
C PRO A 190 -16.42 2.17 -19.27
N GLY A 191 -15.75 3.30 -19.00
CA GLY A 191 -14.88 3.49 -17.83
C GLY A 191 -15.29 4.71 -17.01
N GLY A 192 -14.50 5.07 -16.00
CA GLY A 192 -14.82 6.16 -15.07
C GLY A 192 -15.14 7.50 -15.74
N ALA A 193 -14.58 7.77 -16.92
CA ALA A 193 -14.89 8.96 -17.72
C ALA A 193 -16.35 9.00 -18.25
N ASP A 194 -16.99 7.85 -18.45
CA ASP A 194 -18.33 7.71 -19.03
C ASP A 194 -19.42 7.41 -17.99
N TRP A 195 -19.03 7.06 -16.76
CA TRP A 195 -19.93 6.60 -15.72
C TRP A 195 -20.85 7.70 -15.19
N THR A 196 -22.12 7.34 -15.00
CA THR A 196 -23.12 8.15 -14.32
C THR A 196 -22.97 8.04 -12.80
N THR A 197 -23.66 8.89 -12.04
CA THR A 197 -23.75 8.73 -10.57
C THR A 197 -24.22 7.33 -10.16
N ALA A 198 -25.15 6.72 -10.90
CA ALA A 198 -25.63 5.37 -10.58
C ALA A 198 -24.54 4.31 -10.78
N ASP A 199 -23.72 4.47 -11.81
CA ASP A 199 -22.58 3.58 -12.07
C ASP A 199 -21.51 3.71 -10.99
N TRP A 200 -21.19 4.95 -10.57
CA TRP A 200 -20.27 5.19 -9.45
C TRP A 200 -20.79 4.65 -8.11
N ASN A 201 -22.09 4.79 -7.85
CA ASN A 201 -22.72 4.15 -6.69
C ASN A 201 -22.56 2.64 -6.76
N SER A 202 -22.88 2.01 -7.90
CA SER A 202 -22.73 0.56 -8.08
C SER A 202 -21.28 0.10 -7.90
N GLU A 203 -20.29 0.90 -8.29
CA GLU A 203 -18.89 0.58 -8.10
C GLU A 203 -18.49 0.64 -6.61
N LEU A 204 -18.90 1.68 -5.88
CA LEU A 204 -18.63 1.82 -4.45
C LEU A 204 -19.41 0.80 -3.61
N ASP A 205 -20.68 0.57 -3.91
CA ASP A 205 -21.53 -0.45 -3.27
C ASP A 205 -20.86 -1.83 -3.35
N GLN A 206 -20.33 -2.20 -4.52
CA GLN A 206 -19.60 -3.45 -4.71
C GLN A 206 -18.28 -3.47 -3.94
N PHE A 207 -17.51 -2.37 -3.96
CA PHE A 207 -16.26 -2.27 -3.19
C PHE A 207 -16.52 -2.53 -1.70
N PHE A 208 -17.52 -1.88 -1.12
CA PHE A 208 -17.89 -2.04 0.29
C PHE A 208 -18.56 -3.39 0.57
N GLY A 209 -19.29 -3.97 -0.39
CA GLY A 209 -19.77 -5.35 -0.31
C GLY A 209 -18.61 -6.33 -0.21
N PHE A 210 -17.58 -6.20 -1.06
CA PHE A 210 -16.38 -7.04 -0.97
C PHE A 210 -15.64 -6.81 0.35
N TRP A 211 -15.52 -5.57 0.80
CA TRP A 211 -14.89 -5.25 2.08
C TRP A 211 -15.55 -5.99 3.26
N ASN A 212 -16.89 -5.97 3.33
CA ASN A 212 -17.63 -6.54 4.44
C ASN A 212 -17.80 -8.06 4.33
N ASP A 213 -18.00 -8.57 3.11
CA ASP A 213 -18.52 -9.93 2.89
C ASP A 213 -17.51 -10.86 2.20
N TRP A 214 -16.22 -10.46 2.06
CA TRP A 214 -15.22 -11.26 1.33
C TRP A 214 -15.13 -12.72 1.81
N GLN A 215 -15.25 -12.99 3.11
CA GLN A 215 -15.18 -14.36 3.63
C GLN A 215 -16.36 -15.20 3.17
N GLU A 216 -17.57 -14.62 3.16
CA GLU A 216 -18.77 -15.32 2.69
C GLU A 216 -18.69 -15.57 1.18
N ILE A 217 -18.31 -14.53 0.42
CA ILE A 217 -18.20 -14.60 -1.04
C ILE A 217 -17.19 -15.66 -1.47
N ASN A 218 -16.06 -15.77 -0.78
CA ASN A 218 -14.99 -16.71 -1.13
C ASN A 218 -15.09 -18.09 -0.45
N GLY A 219 -16.04 -18.31 0.48
CA GLY A 219 -16.10 -19.52 1.29
C GLY A 219 -14.91 -19.68 2.26
N LEU A 220 -14.45 -18.57 2.85
CA LEU A 220 -13.29 -18.47 3.74
C LEU A 220 -13.68 -18.04 5.17
N GLN A 221 -14.80 -18.53 5.70
CA GLN A 221 -15.33 -18.13 7.02
C GLN A 221 -14.41 -18.54 8.20
N ASP A 222 -13.52 -19.51 8.01
CA ASP A 222 -12.58 -19.99 9.04
C ASP A 222 -11.27 -19.19 9.09
N THR A 223 -11.10 -18.15 8.25
CA THR A 223 -9.91 -17.29 8.26
C THR A 223 -10.09 -16.09 9.22
N PRO A 224 -9.00 -15.43 9.65
CA PRO A 224 -9.12 -14.17 10.40
C PRO A 224 -9.89 -13.11 9.59
N PRO A 225 -10.81 -12.35 10.21
CA PRO A 225 -11.62 -11.36 9.52
C PRO A 225 -10.81 -10.12 9.11
N LEU A 226 -11.36 -9.30 8.22
CA LEU A 226 -10.90 -7.93 8.00
C LEU A 226 -11.42 -7.08 9.17
N GLU A 227 -10.54 -6.66 10.07
CA GLU A 227 -10.90 -6.01 11.33
C GLU A 227 -11.12 -4.50 11.18
N ILE A 228 -10.81 -3.95 10.01
CA ILE A 228 -10.93 -2.53 9.70
C ILE A 228 -12.40 -2.20 9.40
N PRO A 229 -13.04 -1.30 10.17
CA PRO A 229 -14.39 -0.86 9.85
C PRO A 229 -14.44 -0.19 8.47
N ALA A 230 -15.45 -0.51 7.65
CA ALA A 230 -15.64 0.13 6.35
C ALA A 230 -15.71 1.67 6.43
N SER A 231 -16.14 2.23 7.57
CA SER A 231 -16.16 3.67 7.83
C SER A 231 -14.78 4.33 7.88
N GLU A 232 -13.70 3.55 7.99
CA GLU A 232 -12.32 4.06 7.91
C GLU A 232 -11.88 4.32 6.46
N VAL A 233 -12.57 3.76 5.45
CA VAL A 233 -12.27 3.99 4.03
C VAL A 233 -13.00 5.26 3.56
N THR A 234 -12.42 6.42 3.86
CA THR A 234 -13.07 7.73 3.64
C THR A 234 -12.52 8.50 2.44
N GLY A 235 -11.75 7.87 1.57
CA GLY A 235 -11.30 8.49 0.34
C GLY A 235 -10.61 7.52 -0.59
N GLY A 236 -10.18 8.02 -1.73
CA GLY A 236 -9.66 7.18 -2.79
C GLY A 236 -8.91 7.92 -3.88
N ARG A 237 -8.51 7.13 -4.88
CA ARG A 237 -8.05 7.61 -6.17
C ARG A 237 -8.73 6.80 -7.25
N THR A 238 -9.35 7.46 -8.23
CA THR A 238 -10.05 6.80 -9.32
C THR A 238 -9.07 6.13 -10.27
N PRO A 239 -9.44 4.98 -10.85
CA PRO A 239 -8.66 4.37 -11.92
C PRO A 239 -8.37 5.37 -13.03
N CYS A 240 -7.11 5.43 -13.45
CA CYS A 240 -6.64 6.31 -14.52
C CYS A 240 -6.87 7.81 -14.31
N LEU A 241 -7.17 8.24 -13.08
CA LEU A 241 -7.50 9.63 -12.76
C LEU A 241 -8.74 10.14 -13.51
N GLU A 242 -9.64 9.22 -13.88
CA GLU A 242 -10.85 9.51 -14.66
C GLU A 242 -12.06 9.69 -13.75
N GLY A 243 -12.98 10.57 -14.14
CA GLY A 243 -14.22 10.84 -13.42
C GLY A 243 -14.76 12.23 -13.73
N ASN A 244 -16.07 12.32 -13.96
CA ASN A 244 -16.76 13.61 -14.07
C ASN A 244 -17.29 14.02 -12.69
N TRP A 245 -16.86 15.17 -12.18
CA TRP A 245 -17.28 15.73 -10.88
C TRP A 245 -18.80 15.72 -10.67
N ASP A 246 -19.57 16.13 -11.68
CA ASP A 246 -21.03 16.19 -11.59
C ASP A 246 -21.67 14.80 -11.42
N GLN A 247 -20.96 13.74 -11.83
CA GLN A 247 -21.41 12.36 -11.70
C GLN A 247 -20.87 11.68 -10.45
N ILE A 248 -19.58 11.86 -10.13
CA ILE A 248 -18.92 11.13 -9.05
C ILE A 248 -19.12 11.76 -7.66
N ALA A 249 -19.19 13.10 -7.56
CA ALA A 249 -19.30 13.75 -6.26
C ALA A 249 -20.58 13.40 -5.48
N PRO A 250 -21.77 13.26 -6.12
CA PRO A 250 -22.94 12.75 -5.42
C PRO A 250 -22.77 11.32 -4.91
N ALA A 251 -22.04 10.46 -5.64
CA ALA A 251 -21.74 9.10 -5.21
C ALA A 251 -20.77 9.10 -4.01
N TRP A 252 -19.73 9.93 -4.04
CA TRP A 252 -18.84 10.16 -2.90
C TRP A 252 -19.59 10.56 -1.64
N ALA A 253 -20.46 11.56 -1.75
CA ALA A 253 -21.28 12.01 -0.63
C ALA A 253 -22.18 10.89 -0.08
N ALA A 254 -22.77 10.07 -0.95
CA ALA A 254 -23.63 8.95 -0.54
C ALA A 254 -22.85 7.84 0.20
N HIS A 255 -21.54 7.71 -0.03
CA HIS A 255 -20.68 6.66 0.53
C HIS A 255 -19.70 7.20 1.60
N GLY A 256 -19.94 8.39 2.13
CA GLY A 256 -19.09 8.98 3.18
C GLY A 256 -17.65 9.23 2.76
N GLN A 257 -17.37 9.35 1.46
CA GLN A 257 -16.06 9.75 0.98
C GLN A 257 -15.85 11.24 1.30
N THR A 258 -14.71 11.54 1.90
CA THR A 258 -14.33 12.85 2.47
C THR A 258 -13.16 13.49 1.74
N TYR A 259 -12.43 12.73 0.92
CA TYR A 259 -11.34 13.24 0.11
C TYR A 259 -11.14 12.43 -1.18
N ASP A 260 -10.49 13.04 -2.15
CA ASP A 260 -10.05 12.42 -3.40
C ASP A 260 -8.62 12.87 -3.74
N SER A 261 -7.88 12.02 -4.47
CA SER A 261 -6.55 12.34 -5.01
C SER A 261 -6.43 11.95 -6.48
N SER A 262 -7.47 12.20 -7.28
CA SER A 262 -7.53 11.79 -8.67
C SER A 262 -7.29 12.96 -9.62
N ILE A 263 -7.79 14.15 -9.29
CA ILE A 263 -7.94 15.18 -10.31
C ILE A 263 -6.60 15.86 -10.61
N PRO A 264 -6.22 16.01 -11.89
CA PRO A 264 -5.00 16.75 -12.24
C PRO A 264 -4.98 18.19 -11.68
N GLY A 265 -3.86 18.54 -11.07
CA GLY A 265 -3.55 19.87 -10.57
C GLY A 265 -2.50 20.59 -11.41
N SER A 266 -2.10 21.77 -10.95
CA SER A 266 -0.99 22.54 -11.50
C SER A 266 -0.05 22.92 -10.37
N GLY A 267 1.10 22.26 -10.32
CA GLY A 267 2.06 22.39 -9.22
C GLY A 267 1.69 21.60 -7.97
N ILE A 268 2.48 21.80 -6.93
CA ILE A 268 2.28 21.37 -5.54
C ILE A 268 1.53 22.52 -4.84
N ALA A 269 0.30 22.27 -4.40
CA ALA A 269 -0.58 23.28 -3.82
C ALA A 269 -1.35 22.71 -2.63
N TRP A 270 -1.80 23.60 -1.74
CA TRP A 270 -2.62 23.21 -0.60
C TRP A 270 -3.99 22.68 -1.07
N PRO A 271 -4.44 21.54 -0.52
CA PRO A 271 -5.74 20.97 -0.86
C PRO A 271 -6.88 21.90 -0.43
N LYS A 272 -8.01 21.79 -1.13
CA LYS A 272 -9.22 22.60 -0.91
C LYS A 272 -10.44 21.69 -0.90
N GLN A 273 -11.51 22.16 -0.27
CA GLN A 273 -12.80 21.48 -0.42
C GLN A 273 -13.44 21.84 -1.76
N GLU A 274 -13.80 20.83 -2.52
CA GLU A 274 -14.55 20.91 -3.77
C GLU A 274 -15.71 19.91 -3.68
N TYR A 275 -16.95 20.33 -3.95
CA TYR A 275 -18.15 19.48 -3.81
C TYR A 275 -18.29 18.74 -2.45
N GLY A 276 -17.75 19.32 -1.37
CA GLY A 276 -17.82 18.73 -0.03
C GLY A 276 -16.75 17.68 0.28
N VAL A 277 -15.82 17.41 -0.64
CA VAL A 277 -14.65 16.55 -0.41
C VAL A 277 -13.36 17.37 -0.44
N TRP A 278 -12.37 16.96 0.34
CA TRP A 278 -11.02 17.50 0.27
C TRP A 278 -10.31 16.97 -0.98
N GLU A 279 -9.96 17.84 -1.91
CA GLU A 279 -9.27 17.46 -3.14
C GLU A 279 -7.75 17.63 -2.99
N PHE A 280 -7.03 16.51 -3.04
CA PHE A 280 -5.58 16.44 -3.13
C PHE A 280 -5.16 16.23 -4.59
N ARG A 281 -5.29 17.31 -5.37
CA ARG A 281 -5.03 17.30 -6.80
C ARG A 281 -3.66 16.71 -7.13
N MET A 282 -3.63 15.84 -8.14
CA MET A 282 -2.42 15.21 -8.65
C MET A 282 -1.42 16.26 -9.13
N GLN A 283 -0.25 16.25 -8.51
CA GLN A 283 0.73 17.34 -8.63
C GLN A 283 1.51 17.24 -9.94
N THR A 284 1.95 18.38 -10.45
CA THR A 284 2.94 18.45 -11.53
C THR A 284 4.21 19.11 -11.02
N THR A 285 5.37 18.65 -11.45
CA THR A 285 6.67 19.17 -11.04
C THR A 285 7.61 19.32 -12.23
N SER A 286 8.56 20.24 -12.12
CA SER A 286 9.66 20.43 -13.06
C SER A 286 10.84 19.53 -12.66
N SER A 287 10.69 18.21 -12.86
CA SER A 287 11.73 17.23 -12.54
C SER A 287 13.10 17.63 -13.15
N PRO A 288 14.19 17.62 -12.35
CA PRO A 288 15.53 17.92 -12.85
C PRO A 288 16.01 16.98 -13.97
N THR A 289 15.45 15.76 -14.03
CA THR A 289 15.86 14.71 -14.97
C THR A 289 14.80 14.42 -16.04
N LEU A 290 13.52 14.62 -15.74
CA LEU A 290 12.40 14.28 -16.63
C LEU A 290 11.69 15.51 -17.23
N GLY A 291 12.05 16.71 -16.80
CA GLY A 291 11.35 17.95 -17.12
C GLY A 291 9.94 17.99 -16.53
N ASN A 292 9.03 18.76 -17.15
CA ASN A 292 7.65 18.87 -16.66
C ASN A 292 6.90 17.54 -16.75
N VAL A 293 6.46 17.04 -15.59
CA VAL A 293 5.82 15.74 -15.44
C VAL A 293 4.81 15.76 -14.28
N MET A 294 3.75 14.96 -14.40
CA MET A 294 2.85 14.67 -13.27
C MET A 294 3.56 13.75 -12.28
N ALA A 295 3.44 14.03 -10.99
CA ALA A 295 4.12 13.33 -9.91
C ALA A 295 3.48 11.97 -9.59
N MET A 296 3.54 11.06 -10.57
CA MET A 296 3.10 9.68 -10.45
C MET A 296 4.11 8.77 -11.16
N ASP A 297 4.40 7.61 -10.57
CA ASP A 297 5.41 6.67 -11.08
C ASP A 297 5.20 6.25 -12.54
N TYR A 298 3.97 5.99 -12.96
CA TYR A 298 3.64 5.70 -14.36
C TYR A 298 4.01 6.87 -15.28
N ASN A 299 3.74 8.11 -14.87
CA ASN A 299 4.06 9.30 -15.65
C ASN A 299 5.57 9.52 -15.73
N PHE A 300 6.32 9.19 -14.67
CA PHE A 300 7.78 9.18 -14.71
C PHE A 300 8.29 8.13 -15.71
N TRP A 301 7.76 6.92 -15.67
CA TRP A 301 8.11 5.86 -16.61
C TRP A 301 7.83 6.25 -18.06
N TYR A 302 6.65 6.82 -18.31
CA TYR A 302 6.26 7.30 -19.63
C TYR A 302 7.15 8.44 -20.12
N LYS A 303 7.51 9.39 -19.26
CA LYS A 303 8.46 10.44 -19.62
C LYS A 303 9.84 9.89 -19.91
N PHE A 304 10.32 8.95 -19.11
CA PHE A 304 11.66 8.37 -19.23
C PHE A 304 11.85 7.55 -20.51
N ASN A 305 10.94 6.62 -20.80
CA ASN A 305 11.09 5.72 -21.97
C ASN A 305 9.77 5.28 -22.62
N LYS A 306 8.69 6.07 -22.48
CA LYS A 306 7.36 5.73 -23.01
C LYS A 306 6.78 4.45 -22.41
N ALA A 307 7.05 4.21 -21.13
CA ALA A 307 6.56 3.06 -20.38
C ALA A 307 6.99 1.72 -21.00
N GLN A 308 8.21 1.66 -21.54
CA GLN A 308 8.81 0.43 -22.04
C GLN A 308 9.43 -0.34 -20.89
N ASN A 309 9.09 -1.64 -20.77
CA ASN A 309 9.62 -2.50 -19.72
C ASN A 309 11.07 -2.86 -20.02
N GLN A 310 12.01 -2.18 -19.35
CA GLN A 310 13.46 -2.29 -19.55
C GLN A 310 14.15 -2.48 -18.19
N PRO A 311 14.06 -3.68 -17.56
CA PRO A 311 14.64 -3.95 -16.24
C PRO A 311 16.13 -3.60 -16.10
N GLU A 312 16.90 -3.71 -17.18
CA GLU A 312 18.31 -3.33 -17.23
C GLU A 312 18.55 -1.83 -16.96
N ARG A 313 17.54 -0.99 -17.20
CA ARG A 313 17.59 0.46 -16.95
C ARG A 313 17.01 0.87 -15.59
N ALA A 314 16.63 -0.10 -14.75
CA ALA A 314 16.09 0.19 -13.42
C ALA A 314 16.96 1.16 -12.59
N PRO A 315 18.31 1.07 -12.59
CA PRO A 315 19.14 2.03 -11.87
C PRO A 315 19.00 3.48 -12.36
N GLU A 316 18.92 3.69 -13.68
CA GLU A 316 18.74 5.03 -14.26
C GLU A 316 17.37 5.62 -13.92
N ILE A 317 16.32 4.79 -14.04
CA ILE A 317 14.95 5.20 -13.73
C ILE A 317 14.83 5.54 -12.24
N ARG A 318 15.35 4.68 -11.34
CA ARG A 318 15.34 4.93 -9.89
C ARG A 318 16.01 6.25 -9.55
N ALA A 319 17.18 6.54 -10.13
CA ALA A 319 17.90 7.79 -9.89
C ALA A 319 17.09 9.01 -10.35
N ALA A 320 16.47 8.95 -11.54
CA ALA A 320 15.64 10.03 -12.06
C ALA A 320 14.40 10.29 -11.18
N VAL A 321 13.74 9.22 -10.72
CA VAL A 321 12.55 9.28 -9.86
C VAL A 321 12.90 9.82 -8.48
N LEU A 322 13.96 9.31 -7.85
CA LEU A 322 14.42 9.79 -6.53
C LEU A 322 14.79 11.28 -6.57
N GLU A 323 15.50 11.72 -7.60
CA GLU A 323 15.85 13.13 -7.77
C GLU A 323 14.61 14.01 -7.98
N THR A 324 13.57 13.47 -8.63
CA THR A 324 12.29 14.17 -8.77
C THR A 324 11.62 14.37 -7.40
N TYR A 325 11.57 13.35 -6.55
CA TYR A 325 10.97 13.50 -5.22
C TYR A 325 11.74 14.46 -4.31
N ARG A 326 13.08 14.42 -4.36
CA ARG A 326 13.93 15.39 -3.63
C ARG A 326 13.65 16.81 -4.09
N HIS A 327 13.55 17.03 -5.40
CA HIS A 327 13.21 18.34 -5.94
C HIS A 327 11.83 18.82 -5.47
N MET A 328 10.81 17.96 -5.54
CA MET A 328 9.46 18.28 -5.05
C MET A 328 9.47 18.69 -3.57
N TYR A 329 10.22 17.96 -2.73
CA TYR A 329 10.42 18.31 -1.33
C TYR A 329 11.07 19.68 -1.18
N ASP A 330 12.18 19.93 -1.87
CA ASP A 330 12.93 21.17 -1.73
C ASP A 330 12.11 22.40 -2.13
N VAL A 331 11.34 22.33 -3.23
CA VAL A 331 10.52 23.47 -3.68
C VAL A 331 9.31 23.70 -2.77
N ALA A 332 8.70 22.64 -2.22
CA ALA A 332 7.60 22.77 -1.26
C ALA A 332 8.10 23.29 0.09
N PHE A 333 9.16 22.70 0.62
CA PHE A 333 9.73 23.02 1.94
C PHE A 333 10.23 24.46 2.00
N ASN A 334 10.90 24.94 0.96
CA ASN A 334 11.40 26.31 0.87
C ASN A 334 10.38 27.29 0.27
N GLY A 335 9.19 26.80 -0.08
CA GLY A 335 8.14 27.56 -0.76
C GLY A 335 6.85 27.58 0.04
N ASN A 336 5.78 27.04 -0.55
CA ASN A 336 4.43 27.18 -0.02
C ASN A 336 4.08 26.20 1.13
N ARG A 337 4.96 25.24 1.43
CA ARG A 337 4.78 24.16 2.43
C ARG A 337 3.54 23.28 2.19
N ALA A 338 2.99 23.28 0.98
CA ALA A 338 1.89 22.37 0.64
C ALA A 338 2.34 20.91 0.78
N PRO A 339 1.44 19.96 1.12
CA PRO A 339 1.78 18.55 1.20
C PRO A 339 2.38 18.05 -0.12
N VAL A 340 3.50 17.34 -0.07
CA VAL A 340 4.11 16.68 -1.23
C VAL A 340 3.46 15.32 -1.43
N LEU A 341 2.91 15.04 -2.61
CA LEU A 341 2.28 13.75 -2.92
C LEU A 341 3.26 12.83 -3.64
N VAL A 342 3.60 11.70 -3.01
CA VAL A 342 4.33 10.59 -3.64
C VAL A 342 3.30 9.53 -4.02
N ALA A 343 2.85 9.57 -5.28
CA ALA A 343 1.82 8.68 -5.81
C ALA A 343 2.44 7.57 -6.68
N ASN A 344 2.37 6.33 -6.19
CA ASN A 344 2.96 5.17 -6.85
C ASN A 344 1.95 4.03 -6.98
N HIS A 345 2.36 2.95 -7.63
CA HIS A 345 1.63 1.68 -7.65
C HIS A 345 2.43 0.61 -6.92
N PHE A 346 1.77 -0.37 -6.31
CA PHE A 346 2.44 -1.63 -5.93
C PHE A 346 2.78 -2.46 -7.17
N ASN A 347 3.91 -2.11 -7.81
CA ASN A 347 4.33 -2.64 -9.10
C ASN A 347 5.71 -3.34 -9.07
N GLN A 348 6.11 -3.83 -10.23
CA GLN A 348 7.47 -4.30 -10.54
C GLN A 348 7.95 -3.78 -11.90
N TRP A 349 7.39 -2.66 -12.35
CA TRP A 349 7.63 -2.10 -13.67
C TRP A 349 9.11 -1.77 -13.85
N SER A 350 9.62 -2.15 -15.04
CA SER A 350 10.99 -1.92 -15.44
C SER A 350 12.01 -2.40 -14.38
N GLY A 351 11.81 -3.60 -13.83
CA GLY A 351 12.71 -4.17 -12.83
C GLY A 351 12.55 -3.57 -11.44
N ASN A 352 11.32 -3.21 -11.06
CA ASN A 352 11.00 -2.51 -9.81
C ASN A 352 11.77 -1.19 -9.64
N ALA A 353 11.72 -0.32 -10.65
CA ALA A 353 12.51 0.91 -10.62
C ALA A 353 11.94 2.00 -9.70
N PHE A 354 10.64 1.94 -9.37
CA PHE A 354 9.90 3.04 -8.73
C PHE A 354 9.76 2.88 -7.22
N ASN A 355 9.39 1.69 -6.73
CA ASN A 355 9.23 1.47 -5.28
C ASN A 355 10.51 1.69 -4.49
N PRO A 356 11.71 1.27 -4.95
CA PRO A 356 12.95 1.57 -4.26
C PRO A 356 13.23 3.07 -4.19
N ALA A 357 12.91 3.86 -5.23
CA ALA A 357 13.06 5.31 -5.19
C ALA A 357 12.12 5.96 -4.16
N ALA A 358 10.86 5.53 -4.10
CA ALA A 358 9.91 6.02 -3.10
C ALA A 358 10.32 5.62 -1.67
N LYS A 359 10.81 4.39 -1.48
CA LYS A 359 11.32 3.91 -0.19
C LYS A 359 12.56 4.68 0.26
N ASP A 360 13.55 4.87 -0.63
CA ASP A 360 14.74 5.66 -0.31
C ASP A 360 14.35 7.08 0.09
N PHE A 361 13.45 7.70 -0.67
CA PHE A 361 12.98 9.05 -0.38
C PHE A 361 12.24 9.14 0.97
N MET A 362 11.41 8.13 1.30
CA MET A 362 10.77 8.03 2.61
C MET A 362 11.82 8.00 3.73
N LEU A 363 12.83 7.14 3.63
CA LEU A 363 13.90 7.03 4.62
C LEU A 363 14.79 8.28 4.70
N GLU A 364 14.92 9.03 3.59
CA GLU A 364 15.72 10.26 3.53
C GLU A 364 14.98 11.49 4.06
N ALA A 365 13.67 11.58 3.88
CA ALA A 365 12.90 12.80 4.14
C ALA A 365 12.07 12.72 5.42
N CYS A 366 11.46 11.58 5.71
CA CYS A 366 10.63 11.40 6.90
C CYS A 366 11.51 11.47 8.16
N GLY A 367 11.08 12.25 9.15
CA GLY A 367 11.85 12.47 10.38
C GLY A 367 12.89 13.59 10.30
N LYS A 368 13.06 14.26 9.16
CA LYS A 368 13.77 15.55 9.11
C LYS A 368 13.05 16.58 9.99
N PRO A 369 13.77 17.57 10.56
CA PRO A 369 13.13 18.66 11.30
C PRO A 369 12.02 19.32 10.47
N GLU A 370 10.88 19.57 11.13
CA GLU A 370 9.66 20.15 10.53
C GLU A 370 9.00 19.32 9.43
N THR A 371 9.39 18.06 9.22
CA THR A 371 8.81 17.20 8.16
C THR A 371 8.09 16.00 8.76
N ILE A 372 6.85 15.79 8.33
CA ILE A 372 6.00 14.69 8.81
C ILE A 372 5.46 13.91 7.62
N CYS A 373 5.74 12.61 7.60
CA CYS A 373 5.16 11.70 6.62
C CYS A 373 3.86 11.12 7.17
N ALA A 374 2.75 11.53 6.58
CA ALA A 374 1.41 11.36 7.14
C ALA A 374 0.46 10.75 6.11
N THR A 375 -0.71 10.32 6.56
CA THR A 375 -1.81 9.88 5.68
C THR A 375 -2.65 11.06 5.19
N TYR A 376 -3.58 10.84 4.25
CA TYR A 376 -4.48 11.91 3.82
C TYR A 376 -5.40 12.32 4.97
N GLN A 377 -5.95 11.35 5.70
CA GLN A 377 -6.79 11.59 6.87
C GLN A 377 -6.06 12.39 7.96
N ASP A 378 -4.78 12.11 8.21
CA ASP A 378 -3.99 12.87 9.19
C ASP A 378 -3.84 14.34 8.80
N VAL A 379 -3.54 14.62 7.52
CA VAL A 379 -3.40 15.99 7.03
C VAL A 379 -4.74 16.71 7.02
N ILE A 380 -5.84 16.02 6.68
CA ILE A 380 -7.20 16.57 6.78
C ILE A 380 -7.55 16.90 8.23
N ALA A 381 -7.27 16.00 9.18
CA ALA A 381 -7.50 16.24 10.59
C ALA A 381 -6.71 17.44 11.10
N TRP A 382 -5.43 17.55 10.69
CA TRP A 382 -4.59 18.71 11.00
C TRP A 382 -5.15 20.00 10.41
N MET A 383 -5.63 20.00 9.16
CA MET A 383 -6.24 21.17 8.53
C MET A 383 -7.53 21.59 9.23
N ASN A 384 -8.38 20.63 9.60
CA ASN A 384 -9.68 20.89 10.23
C ASN A 384 -9.58 21.56 11.61
N VAL A 385 -8.46 21.40 12.33
CA VAL A 385 -8.27 22.07 13.62
C VAL A 385 -7.74 23.50 13.49
N GLN A 386 -7.23 23.90 12.32
CA GLN A 386 -6.65 25.22 12.11
C GLN A 386 -7.69 26.35 12.22
N ASP A 387 -7.23 27.57 12.49
CA ASP A 387 -8.06 28.75 12.31
C ASP A 387 -8.41 28.90 10.81
N PRO A 388 -9.70 29.10 10.44
CA PRO A 388 -10.10 29.23 9.04
C PRO A 388 -9.33 30.30 8.26
N ALA A 389 -8.95 31.42 8.89
CA ALA A 389 -8.18 32.47 8.23
C ALA A 389 -6.73 32.06 7.98
N VAL A 390 -6.14 31.25 8.88
CA VAL A 390 -4.79 30.69 8.68
C VAL A 390 -4.80 29.65 7.56
N LEU A 391 -5.77 28.74 7.56
CA LEU A 391 -5.89 27.75 6.49
C LEU A 391 -6.16 28.40 5.12
N ALA A 392 -7.00 29.45 5.08
CA ALA A 392 -7.24 30.22 3.87
C ALA A 392 -5.96 30.92 3.35
N GLU A 393 -5.08 31.38 4.23
CA GLU A 393 -3.78 31.92 3.85
C GLU A 393 -2.91 30.85 3.20
N LEU A 394 -2.77 29.67 3.83
CA LEU A 394 -2.03 28.54 3.26
C LEU A 394 -2.55 28.17 1.86
N GLN A 395 -3.87 28.08 1.73
CA GLN A 395 -4.59 27.78 0.48
C GLN A 395 -4.51 28.86 -0.60
N ALA A 396 -4.13 30.08 -0.22
CA ALA A 396 -3.91 31.19 -1.15
C ALA A 396 -2.46 31.27 -1.65
N ARG A 397 -1.52 30.55 -1.02
CA ARG A 397 -0.13 30.50 -1.49
C ARG A 397 -0.06 29.91 -2.90
N PRO A 398 0.73 30.51 -3.81
CA PRO A 398 0.82 30.03 -5.19
C PRO A 398 1.37 28.59 -5.23
N PRO A 399 0.95 27.76 -6.20
CA PRO A 399 1.57 26.47 -6.42
C PRO A 399 3.06 26.61 -6.74
N VAL A 400 3.86 25.64 -6.29
CA VAL A 400 5.29 25.51 -6.62
C VAL A 400 5.50 24.27 -7.50
N SER A 401 6.57 24.17 -8.28
CA SER A 401 6.78 23.02 -9.18
C SER A 401 8.23 22.65 -9.37
#